data_AF-A0AA36IIL8-F1
#
_entry.id   AF-A0AA36IIL8-F1
#
_cell.length_a   1.000
_cell.length_b   1.000
_cell.length_c   1.000
_cell.angle_alpha   90.00
_cell.angle_beta   90.00
_cell.angle_gamma   90.00
#
_symmetry.space_group_name_H-M   'P 1'
#
loop_
_entity.id
_entity.type
_entity.pdbx_description
1 polymer ?
#
loop_
_entity_poly.entity_id
_entity_poly.type
_entity_poly.pdbx_seq_one_letter_code
_entity_poly.pdbx_strand_id
1 'polypeptide(L)'
;MAWPFIFVLTSVSAHQASLPVPPLGYEPLCDAYIVHETCRLLNGGVKHEDGDRWTSATGLTAILSASPENINTLWQELRLDEIESGDQIPCMDLCLKLVEYLQGHGTCPPGSDISCYNVGVETFCDLDLRPAAMKKLMQHDGDSQSVPLRHSHGSHDLLGSPPPSPPPFGSYDSPALKAEPSGISYELWEAVERTANLFRIYPAPPREEEEEEEENESEEIKLHQSSSDRMDRPAGMMARGDLLQAGSCPDFAALSEADEDGDCVCPEHTTCHDGPTVGCPTKSGRASKIMFDKDCETCTCETPQLEEPASKESSLECPSSAAIRRPDPDGDCFCGRKLCMQGEEQGCTSRLSKDFKHFPASCSDCRCVDAT
;
A
#
# COMPACT_ATOMS: atom_id res chain seq x y z
N MET A 1 56.08 12.78 -19.86
CA MET A 1 54.92 13.51 -20.41
C MET A 1 53.72 13.10 -19.59
N ALA A 2 53.40 13.88 -18.55
CA ALA A 2 52.29 13.61 -17.65
C ALA A 2 51.07 14.38 -18.15
N TRP A 3 49.98 13.67 -18.43
CA TRP A 3 48.70 14.27 -18.79
C TRP A 3 47.95 14.61 -17.50
N PRO A 4 47.49 15.86 -17.30
CA PRO A 4 46.68 16.19 -16.15
C PRO A 4 45.26 15.66 -16.40
N PHE A 5 44.84 14.68 -15.61
CA PHE A 5 43.42 14.34 -15.48
C PHE A 5 42.74 15.48 -14.71
N ILE A 6 42.03 16.34 -15.43
CA ILE A 6 41.15 17.35 -14.86
C ILE A 6 39.86 16.61 -14.48
N PHE A 7 39.71 16.28 -13.20
CA PHE A 7 38.42 15.89 -12.64
C PHE A 7 37.51 17.11 -12.64
N VAL A 8 36.56 17.15 -13.57
CA VAL A 8 35.46 18.12 -13.54
C VAL A 8 34.46 17.61 -12.50
N LEU A 9 34.56 18.12 -11.26
CA LEU A 9 33.52 17.97 -10.25
C LEU A 9 32.32 18.81 -10.69
N THR A 10 31.44 18.25 -11.52
CA THR A 10 30.09 18.78 -11.68
C THR A 10 29.37 18.58 -10.35
N SER A 11 29.21 19.66 -9.58
CA SER A 11 28.30 19.70 -8.44
C SER A 11 26.90 19.42 -8.97
N VAL A 12 26.45 18.17 -8.83
CA VAL A 12 25.04 17.82 -8.98
C VAL A 12 24.37 18.48 -7.78
N SER A 13 23.71 19.62 -8.03
CA SER A 13 22.78 20.18 -7.06
C SER A 13 21.75 19.11 -6.82
N ALA A 14 21.81 18.46 -5.66
CA ALA A 14 20.73 17.61 -5.18
C ALA A 14 19.51 18.51 -5.04
N HIS A 15 18.70 18.58 -6.09
CA HIS A 15 17.33 19.02 -5.96
C HIS A 15 16.73 18.08 -4.93
N GLN A 16 16.54 18.57 -3.70
CA GLN A 16 15.55 18.00 -2.79
C GLN A 16 14.24 18.08 -3.56
N ALA A 17 13.93 17.01 -4.30
CA ALA A 17 12.64 16.82 -4.89
C ALA A 17 11.70 16.77 -3.69
N SER A 18 10.94 17.85 -3.48
CA SER A 18 9.87 17.86 -2.50
C SER A 18 8.95 16.71 -2.87
N LEU A 19 8.82 15.72 -2.00
CA LEU A 19 7.92 14.60 -2.21
C LEU A 19 6.53 15.15 -2.60
N PRO A 20 5.86 14.55 -3.59
CA PRO A 20 4.50 14.96 -3.93
C PRO A 20 3.66 14.94 -2.66
N VAL A 21 2.91 16.02 -2.42
CA VAL A 21 1.98 16.07 -1.28
C VAL A 21 0.96 14.94 -1.50
N PRO A 22 0.78 14.02 -0.55
CA PRO A 22 -0.14 12.91 -0.73
C PRO A 22 -1.55 13.44 -0.99
N PRO A 23 -2.35 12.77 -1.83
CA PRO A 23 -3.76 13.10 -1.97
C PRO A 23 -4.44 13.09 -0.59
N LEU A 24 -5.40 13.99 -0.39
CA LEU A 24 -6.10 14.16 0.89
C LEU A 24 -6.63 12.81 1.40
N GLY A 25 -6.15 12.38 2.58
CA GLY A 25 -6.60 11.16 3.24
C GLY A 25 -5.62 9.98 3.24
N TYR A 26 -4.40 10.17 2.76
CA TYR A 26 -3.32 9.18 2.87
C TYR A 26 -2.13 9.71 3.67
N GLU A 27 -1.50 8.83 4.44
CA GLU A 27 -0.27 9.12 5.16
C GLU A 27 0.89 9.33 4.17
N PRO A 28 1.84 10.23 4.46
CA PRO A 28 3.03 10.37 3.63
C PRO A 28 3.84 9.07 3.60
N LEU A 29 4.67 8.91 2.56
CA LEU A 29 5.64 7.82 2.54
C LEU A 29 6.57 7.93 3.76
N CYS A 30 6.88 6.78 4.36
CA CYS A 30 7.67 6.71 5.59
C CYS A 30 7.06 7.50 6.76
N ASP A 31 5.72 7.56 6.85
CA ASP A 31 5.05 8.06 8.04
C ASP A 31 5.58 7.38 9.31
N ALA A 32 5.82 8.18 10.36
CA ALA A 32 6.48 7.72 11.58
C ALA A 32 5.71 6.60 12.28
N TYR A 33 4.38 6.60 12.22
CA TYR A 33 3.55 5.55 12.79
C TYR A 33 3.72 4.25 12.02
N ILE A 34 3.62 4.29 10.68
CA ILE A 34 3.79 3.12 9.81
C ILE A 34 5.18 2.52 10.00
N VAL A 35 6.23 3.35 9.94
CA VAL A 35 7.61 2.90 10.15
C VAL A 35 7.78 2.25 11.52
N HIS A 36 7.21 2.81 12.58
CA HIS A 36 7.30 2.23 13.92
C HIS A 36 6.59 0.88 14.01
N GLU A 37 5.38 0.76 13.44
CA GLU A 37 4.64 -0.50 13.38
C GLU A 37 5.40 -1.57 12.60
N THR A 38 5.90 -1.24 11.41
CA THR A 38 6.73 -2.12 10.59
C THR A 38 7.97 -2.55 11.34
N CYS A 39 8.64 -1.63 12.03
CA CYS A 39 9.84 -1.96 12.79
C CYS A 39 9.56 -2.93 13.94
N ARG A 40 8.42 -2.79 14.62
CA ARG A 40 7.99 -3.76 15.63
C ARG A 40 7.76 -5.15 15.01
N LEU A 41 7.16 -5.22 13.81
CA LEU A 41 7.01 -6.48 13.08
C LEU A 41 8.35 -7.09 12.69
N LEU A 42 9.29 -6.27 12.19
CA LEU A 42 10.65 -6.67 11.83
C LEU A 42 11.42 -7.32 12.99
N ASN A 43 11.13 -6.91 14.22
CA ASN A 43 11.75 -7.41 15.44
C ASN A 43 10.95 -8.52 16.14
N GLY A 44 10.06 -9.20 15.42
CA GLY A 44 9.30 -10.35 15.93
C GLY A 44 8.05 -10.01 16.72
N GLY A 45 7.55 -8.76 16.63
CA GLY A 45 6.27 -8.33 17.21
C GLY A 45 6.27 -8.15 18.73
N VAL A 46 7.37 -8.45 19.41
CA VAL A 46 7.54 -8.24 20.85
C VAL A 46 8.23 -6.91 21.07
N LYS A 47 7.69 -6.07 21.95
CA LYS A 47 8.30 -4.79 22.31
C LYS A 47 9.60 -5.03 23.06
N HIS A 48 10.73 -4.61 22.48
CA HIS A 48 12.04 -4.72 23.13
C HIS A 48 12.36 -3.48 23.99
N GLU A 49 13.03 -3.68 25.13
CA GLU A 49 13.46 -2.57 26.01
C GLU A 49 14.45 -1.63 25.31
N ASP A 50 15.32 -2.18 24.45
CA ASP A 50 16.31 -1.43 23.67
C ASP A 50 15.70 -0.74 22.43
N GLY A 51 14.41 -1.01 22.16
CA GLY A 51 13.55 -0.26 21.27
C GLY A 51 13.34 -0.86 19.88
N ASP A 52 12.07 -0.88 19.46
CA ASP A 52 11.61 -1.29 18.13
C ASP A 52 11.85 -0.19 17.07
N ARG A 53 13.06 0.38 17.08
CA ARG A 53 13.45 1.49 16.18
C ARG A 53 14.49 1.10 15.16
N TRP A 54 15.05 -0.10 15.29
CA TRP A 54 16.13 -0.62 14.46
C TRP A 54 15.71 -1.94 13.83
N THR A 55 16.30 -2.29 12.71
CA THR A 55 16.20 -3.63 12.11
C THR A 55 17.59 -4.09 11.69
N SER A 56 17.74 -5.36 11.39
CA SER A 56 18.99 -5.94 10.90
C SER A 56 18.76 -6.70 9.60
N ALA A 57 19.86 -6.92 8.86
CA ALA A 57 19.84 -7.78 7.68
C ALA A 57 19.27 -9.17 8.01
N THR A 58 19.59 -9.72 9.19
CA THR A 58 19.05 -11.00 9.67
C THR A 58 17.52 -10.94 9.87
N GLY A 59 17.00 -9.85 10.44
CA GLY A 59 15.55 -9.66 10.62
C GLY A 59 14.80 -9.67 9.30
N LEU A 60 15.32 -8.96 8.28
CA LEU A 60 14.73 -8.97 6.94
C LEU A 60 14.89 -10.30 6.21
N THR A 61 16.05 -10.96 6.36
CA THR A 61 16.27 -12.31 5.82
C THR A 61 15.18 -13.25 6.32
N ALA A 62 14.88 -13.21 7.63
CA ALA A 62 13.86 -14.06 8.23
C ALA A 62 12.45 -13.75 7.71
N ILE A 63 12.06 -12.46 7.64
CA ILE A 63 10.71 -12.05 7.22
C ILE A 63 10.46 -12.30 5.74
N LEU A 64 11.45 -12.03 4.89
CA LEU A 64 11.35 -12.27 3.45
C LEU A 64 11.64 -13.73 3.09
N SER A 65 12.08 -14.56 4.04
CA SER A 65 12.62 -15.90 3.77
C SER A 65 13.70 -15.88 2.68
N ALA A 66 14.44 -14.78 2.59
CA ALA A 66 15.44 -14.52 1.56
C ALA A 66 16.75 -15.26 1.85
N SER A 67 17.60 -15.45 0.84
CA SER A 67 18.98 -15.84 1.10
C SER A 67 19.78 -14.67 1.71
N PRO A 68 20.75 -14.94 2.61
CA PRO A 68 21.62 -13.89 3.15
C PRO A 68 22.35 -13.10 2.06
N GLU A 69 22.73 -13.76 0.96
CA GLU A 69 23.38 -13.13 -0.19
C GLU A 69 22.46 -12.08 -0.82
N ASN A 70 21.17 -12.39 -1.00
CA ASN A 70 20.22 -11.47 -1.60
C ASN A 70 19.97 -10.23 -0.72
N ILE A 71 19.86 -10.41 0.60
CA ILE A 71 19.73 -9.27 1.53
C ILE A 71 21.01 -8.44 1.59
N ASN A 72 22.19 -9.06 1.50
CA ASN A 72 23.45 -8.31 1.43
C ASN A 72 23.54 -7.46 0.15
N THR A 73 23.10 -7.99 -1.01
CA THR A 73 23.02 -7.20 -2.25
C THR A 73 22.05 -6.02 -2.09
N LEU A 74 20.88 -6.25 -1.50
CA LEU A 74 19.93 -5.18 -1.18
C LEU A 74 20.56 -4.11 -0.26
N TRP A 75 21.29 -4.53 0.78
CA TRP A 75 21.97 -3.64 1.73
C TRP A 75 22.98 -2.71 1.04
N GLN A 76 23.78 -3.29 0.15
CA GLN A 76 24.79 -2.57 -0.62
C GLN A 76 24.16 -1.59 -1.60
N GLU A 77 23.11 -2.00 -2.31
CA GLU A 77 22.45 -1.14 -3.28
C GLU A 77 21.79 0.07 -2.61
N LEU A 78 21.15 -0.15 -1.46
CA LEU A 78 20.57 0.92 -0.65
C LEU A 78 21.61 1.74 0.12
N ARG A 79 22.90 1.38 0.04
CA ARG A 79 24.03 2.03 0.76
C ARG A 79 23.81 2.09 2.27
N LEU A 80 23.30 1.00 2.83
CA LEU A 80 23.03 0.90 4.26
C LEU A 80 24.30 0.58 5.06
N ASP A 81 25.34 0.09 4.39
CA ASP A 81 26.67 -0.17 4.93
C ASP A 81 27.44 1.11 5.30
N GLU A 82 27.09 2.25 4.70
CA GLU A 82 27.67 3.55 5.02
C GLU A 82 27.15 4.13 6.36
N ILE A 83 26.06 3.58 6.90
CA ILE A 83 25.46 4.05 8.15
C ILE A 83 26.24 3.42 9.31
N GLU A 84 26.92 4.26 10.10
CA GLU A 84 27.73 3.85 11.26
C GLU A 84 26.85 3.28 12.41
N SER A 85 26.26 2.10 12.23
CA SER A 85 25.38 1.45 13.21
C SER A 85 25.59 -0.06 13.32
N GLY A 86 26.63 -0.59 12.67
CA GLY A 86 26.93 -2.03 12.68
C GLY A 86 25.90 -2.82 11.86
N ASP A 87 25.49 -3.99 12.35
CA ASP A 87 24.50 -4.86 11.67
C ASP A 87 23.05 -4.36 11.83
N GLN A 88 22.85 -3.23 12.48
CA GLN A 88 21.55 -2.64 12.76
C GLN A 88 21.40 -1.29 12.07
N ILE A 89 20.20 -1.00 11.57
CA ILE A 89 19.86 0.28 10.93
C ILE A 89 18.54 0.80 11.51
N PRO A 90 18.38 2.12 11.75
CA PRO A 90 17.07 2.68 12.05
C PRO A 90 16.06 2.34 10.97
N CYS A 91 14.87 1.86 11.35
CA CYS A 91 13.82 1.51 10.38
C CYS A 91 13.37 2.72 9.54
N MET A 92 13.47 3.94 10.10
CA MET A 92 13.22 5.17 9.35
C MET A 92 14.24 5.37 8.22
N ASP A 93 15.52 5.14 8.50
CA ASP A 93 16.58 5.28 7.49
C ASP A 93 16.44 4.21 6.41
N LEU A 94 16.09 2.97 6.78
CA LEU A 94 15.74 1.92 5.81
C LEU A 94 14.59 2.35 4.90
N CYS A 95 13.49 2.88 5.46
CA CYS A 95 12.34 3.34 4.67
C CYS A 95 12.73 4.47 3.71
N LEU A 96 13.44 5.49 4.20
CA LEU A 96 13.87 6.63 3.38
C LEU A 96 14.79 6.20 2.25
N LYS A 97 15.70 5.24 2.49
CA LYS A 97 16.59 4.69 1.47
C LYS A 97 15.85 3.87 0.42
N LEU A 98 14.83 3.11 0.81
CA LEU A 98 13.93 2.45 -0.13
C LEU A 98 13.21 3.46 -1.02
N VAL A 99 12.62 4.52 -0.44
CA VAL A 99 11.94 5.57 -1.22
C VAL A 99 12.90 6.26 -2.18
N GLU A 100 14.12 6.60 -1.74
CA GLU A 100 15.17 7.18 -2.58
C GLU A 100 15.49 6.26 -3.77
N TYR A 101 15.68 4.95 -3.51
CA TYR A 101 15.95 3.98 -4.57
C TYR A 101 14.79 3.86 -5.56
N LEU A 102 13.56 3.74 -5.05
CA LEU A 102 12.34 3.58 -5.86
C LEU A 102 12.11 4.79 -6.78
N GLN A 103 12.41 6.01 -6.31
CA GLN A 103 12.30 7.22 -7.13
C GLN A 103 13.32 7.28 -8.26
N GLY A 104 14.47 6.63 -8.10
CA GLY A 104 15.50 6.55 -9.14
C GLY A 104 15.29 5.42 -10.15
N HIS A 105 14.59 4.34 -9.75
CA HIS A 105 14.55 3.09 -10.51
C HIS A 105 13.14 2.61 -10.87
N GLY A 106 12.07 3.28 -10.44
CA GLY A 106 10.70 2.88 -10.75
C GLY A 106 9.70 4.00 -10.48
N THR A 107 8.43 3.64 -10.28
CA THR A 107 7.39 4.61 -9.92
C THR A 107 6.99 4.42 -8.47
N CYS A 108 7.22 5.46 -7.66
CA CYS A 108 6.84 5.48 -6.25
C CYS A 108 5.42 6.06 -6.09
N PRO A 109 4.54 5.47 -5.26
CA PRO A 109 3.21 6.01 -5.02
C PRO A 109 3.27 7.37 -4.31
N PRO A 110 2.23 8.21 -4.43
CA PRO A 110 2.21 9.54 -3.81
C PRO A 110 2.03 9.51 -2.28
N GLY A 111 1.66 8.36 -1.69
CA GLY A 111 1.46 8.17 -0.26
C GLY A 111 1.45 6.69 0.11
N SER A 112 1.43 6.41 1.41
CA SER A 112 1.29 5.04 1.92
C SER A 112 -0.11 4.50 1.60
N ASP A 113 -0.24 3.17 1.45
CA ASP A 113 -1.47 2.49 1.06
C ASP A 113 -2.04 2.84 -0.32
N ILE A 114 -1.21 3.43 -1.18
CA ILE A 114 -1.53 3.58 -2.59
C ILE A 114 -0.60 2.66 -3.36
N SER A 115 -1.18 1.89 -4.28
CA SER A 115 -0.41 1.07 -5.22
C SER A 115 -0.31 1.70 -6.58
N CYS A 116 0.91 1.66 -7.12
CA CYS A 116 1.18 1.93 -8.51
C CYS A 116 1.21 0.63 -9.31
N TYR A 117 0.72 0.67 -10.54
CA TYR A 117 0.76 -0.44 -11.49
C TYR A 117 0.88 0.08 -12.92
N ASN A 118 1.48 -0.73 -13.80
CA ASN A 118 1.66 -0.41 -15.21
C ASN A 118 0.54 -1.05 -16.05
N VAL A 119 -0.05 -0.30 -16.98
CA VAL A 119 -0.99 -0.78 -17.99
C VAL A 119 -0.51 -0.29 -19.35
N GLY A 120 0.15 -1.18 -20.10
CA GLY A 120 0.89 -0.79 -21.31
C GLY A 120 1.98 0.24 -20.98
N VAL A 121 1.94 1.38 -21.66
CA VAL A 121 2.91 2.47 -21.47
C VAL A 121 2.52 3.46 -20.39
N GLU A 122 1.40 3.28 -19.70
CA GLU A 122 0.94 4.19 -18.64
C GLU A 122 1.10 3.56 -17.26
N THR A 123 1.39 4.40 -16.27
CA THR A 123 1.51 3.99 -14.86
C THR A 123 0.44 4.71 -14.07
N PHE A 124 -0.39 3.94 -13.38
CA PHE A 124 -1.49 4.42 -12.57
C PHE A 124 -1.12 4.23 -11.11
N CYS A 125 -1.40 5.22 -10.26
CA CYS A 125 -1.11 5.21 -8.82
C CYS A 125 -2.35 5.63 -8.03
N ASP A 126 -3.43 4.88 -8.21
CA ASP A 126 -4.77 5.20 -7.73
C ASP A 126 -5.44 4.06 -6.95
N LEU A 127 -4.76 2.91 -6.81
CA LEU A 127 -5.31 1.76 -6.11
C LEU A 127 -5.18 1.91 -4.59
N ASP A 128 -6.30 2.13 -3.90
CA ASP A 128 -6.38 2.23 -2.44
C ASP A 128 -6.28 0.84 -1.78
N LEU A 129 -5.17 0.62 -1.08
CA LEU A 129 -4.86 -0.62 -0.37
C LEU A 129 -5.11 -0.54 1.15
N ARG A 130 -5.77 0.52 1.65
CA ARG A 130 -6.13 0.58 3.07
C ARG A 130 -7.03 -0.61 3.43
N PRO A 131 -6.95 -1.14 4.66
CA PRO A 131 -7.77 -2.28 5.08
C PRO A 131 -9.27 -2.10 4.83
N ALA A 132 -9.78 -0.87 4.94
CA ALA A 132 -11.17 -0.53 4.67
C ALA A 132 -11.55 -0.65 3.18
N ALA A 133 -10.65 -0.27 2.27
CA ALA A 133 -10.83 -0.40 0.83
C ALA A 133 -10.67 -1.86 0.37
N MET A 134 -9.66 -2.55 0.88
CA MET A 134 -9.43 -3.97 0.60
C MET A 134 -10.62 -4.85 0.98
N LYS A 135 -11.27 -4.57 2.12
CA LYS A 135 -12.48 -5.27 2.52
C LYS A 135 -13.61 -5.15 1.49
N LYS A 136 -13.75 -3.98 0.84
CA LYS A 136 -14.75 -3.77 -0.22
C LYS A 136 -14.39 -4.55 -1.47
N LEU A 137 -13.11 -4.56 -1.86
CA LEU A 137 -12.62 -5.30 -3.02
C LEU A 137 -12.88 -6.82 -2.85
N MET A 138 -12.61 -7.36 -1.67
CA MET A 138 -12.85 -8.77 -1.36
C MET A 138 -14.33 -9.14 -1.21
N GLN A 139 -15.22 -8.16 -1.03
CA GLN A 139 -16.65 -8.38 -0.87
C GLN A 139 -17.42 -8.41 -2.19
N HIS A 140 -16.75 -8.14 -3.32
CA HIS A 140 -17.42 -7.92 -4.60
C HIS A 140 -17.84 -9.20 -5.36
N ASP A 141 -17.62 -10.41 -4.81
CA ASP A 141 -17.97 -11.68 -5.45
C ASP A 141 -19.08 -12.45 -4.74
N GLY A 142 -20.25 -11.80 -4.64
CA GLY A 142 -21.49 -12.42 -4.19
C GLY A 142 -22.21 -13.31 -5.20
N ASP A 143 -21.62 -13.63 -6.37
CA ASP A 143 -22.20 -14.58 -7.34
C ASP A 143 -21.17 -15.52 -8.02
N SER A 144 -19.90 -15.48 -7.61
CA SER A 144 -18.93 -16.51 -8.01
C SER A 144 -19.23 -17.78 -7.21
N GLN A 145 -19.98 -18.68 -7.84
CA GLN A 145 -20.30 -20.03 -7.37
C GLN A 145 -19.20 -20.59 -6.49
N SER A 146 -19.53 -20.82 -5.22
CA SER A 146 -18.66 -21.44 -4.23
C SER A 146 -17.95 -22.64 -4.84
N VAL A 147 -16.68 -22.50 -5.23
CA VAL A 147 -15.81 -23.64 -5.43
C VAL A 147 -15.74 -24.29 -4.06
N PRO A 148 -16.23 -25.52 -3.87
CA PRO A 148 -16.20 -26.16 -2.57
C PRO A 148 -14.74 -26.48 -2.25
N LEU A 149 -14.03 -25.52 -1.67
CA LEU A 149 -12.80 -25.75 -0.94
C LEU A 149 -13.18 -26.61 0.25
N ARG A 150 -13.09 -27.93 0.05
CA ARG A 150 -13.00 -28.94 1.09
C ARG A 150 -11.74 -28.65 1.91
N HIS A 151 -11.83 -27.68 2.80
CA HIS A 151 -10.92 -27.60 3.92
C HIS A 151 -11.39 -28.62 4.96
N SER A 152 -10.78 -29.80 4.87
CA SER A 152 -10.82 -30.80 5.93
C SER A 152 -10.00 -30.28 7.11
N HIS A 153 -10.50 -29.26 7.81
CA HIS A 153 -10.01 -28.92 9.14
C HIS A 153 -10.60 -29.92 10.13
N GLY A 154 -9.77 -30.91 10.48
CA GLY A 154 -9.91 -31.59 11.75
C GLY A 154 -9.74 -30.54 12.85
N SER A 155 -10.83 -30.21 13.51
CA SER A 155 -10.87 -29.44 14.75
C SER A 155 -10.08 -30.19 15.82
N HIS A 156 -8.82 -29.80 16.01
CA HIS A 156 -8.07 -30.09 17.22
C HIS A 156 -8.32 -28.95 18.22
N ASP A 157 -9.11 -29.24 19.25
CA ASP A 157 -9.18 -28.45 20.49
C ASP A 157 -7.78 -28.32 21.10
N LEU A 158 -7.20 -27.12 21.05
CA LEU A 158 -5.92 -26.76 21.68
C LEU A 158 -6.10 -25.69 22.76
N LEU A 159 -7.10 -25.87 23.62
CA LEU A 159 -7.22 -25.12 24.87
C LEU A 159 -7.21 -26.10 26.03
N GLY A 160 -6.05 -26.24 26.68
CA GLY A 160 -5.99 -26.84 28.02
C GLY A 160 -4.84 -27.81 28.33
N SER A 161 -3.66 -27.70 27.71
CA SER A 161 -2.46 -28.38 28.24
C SER A 161 -1.36 -27.37 28.56
N PRO A 162 -0.76 -27.42 29.77
CA PRO A 162 0.43 -26.63 30.07
C PRO A 162 1.55 -27.01 29.08
N PRO A 163 2.48 -26.09 28.77
CA PRO A 163 3.57 -26.37 27.86
C PRO A 163 4.33 -27.61 28.36
N PRO A 164 4.54 -28.64 27.51
CA PRO A 164 5.32 -29.80 27.91
C PRO A 164 6.72 -29.32 28.29
N SER A 165 7.17 -29.76 29.46
CA SER A 165 8.53 -29.56 29.94
C SER A 165 9.52 -29.87 28.80
N PRO A 166 10.57 -29.07 28.60
CA PRO A 166 11.57 -29.33 27.57
C PRO A 166 12.10 -30.77 27.77
N PRO A 167 12.09 -31.61 26.72
CA PRO A 167 12.60 -32.97 26.85
C PRO A 167 14.08 -32.92 27.26
N PRO A 168 14.53 -33.83 28.14
CA PRO A 168 15.94 -33.92 28.48
C PRO A 168 16.74 -34.15 27.20
N PHE A 169 17.79 -33.34 27.02
CA PHE A 169 18.77 -33.41 25.94
C PHE A 169 19.13 -34.87 25.62
N GLY A 170 18.44 -35.43 24.62
CA GLY A 170 18.65 -36.78 24.11
C GLY A 170 19.14 -36.65 22.68
N SER A 171 20.41 -37.03 22.47
CA SER A 171 21.10 -37.04 21.18
C SER A 171 20.37 -37.97 20.21
N TYR A 172 19.53 -37.40 19.35
CA TYR A 172 19.07 -38.07 18.14
C TYR A 172 19.99 -37.64 17.00
N ASP A 173 21.13 -38.32 16.88
CA ASP A 173 21.99 -38.30 15.70
C ASP A 173 21.26 -38.99 14.54
N SER A 174 20.30 -38.28 13.95
CA SER A 174 19.85 -38.59 12.60
C SER A 174 20.81 -37.88 11.64
N PRO A 175 21.54 -38.58 10.76
CA PRO A 175 22.27 -37.98 9.65
C PRO A 175 21.28 -37.57 8.56
N ALA A 176 20.30 -36.75 8.92
CA ALA A 176 19.60 -35.93 7.95
C ALA A 176 20.61 -34.89 7.50
N LEU A 177 21.00 -34.96 6.24
CA LEU A 177 21.67 -33.86 5.57
C LEU A 177 20.96 -32.57 5.99
N LYS A 178 21.63 -31.76 6.81
CA LYS A 178 21.27 -30.37 7.07
C LYS A 178 21.44 -29.64 5.75
N ALA A 179 20.51 -29.87 4.82
CA ALA A 179 20.21 -28.89 3.81
C ALA A 179 19.66 -27.73 4.63
N GLU A 180 20.56 -26.82 5.03
CA GLU A 180 20.20 -25.47 5.43
C GLU A 180 19.17 -25.03 4.39
N PRO A 181 17.94 -24.69 4.79
CA PRO A 181 16.92 -24.28 3.85
C PRO A 181 17.51 -23.14 3.04
N SER A 182 17.81 -23.40 1.77
CA SER A 182 18.38 -22.41 0.88
C SER A 182 17.31 -21.33 0.76
N GLY A 183 17.59 -20.15 1.33
CA GLY A 183 16.67 -19.02 1.29
C GLY A 183 16.24 -18.71 -0.15
N ILE A 184 15.08 -18.07 -0.30
CA ILE A 184 14.56 -17.69 -1.60
C ILE A 184 15.50 -16.64 -2.19
N SER A 185 15.97 -16.87 -3.41
CA SER A 185 16.75 -15.90 -4.17
C SER A 185 15.77 -15.00 -4.92
N TYR A 186 15.73 -13.73 -4.56
CA TYR A 186 14.96 -12.71 -5.27
C TYR A 186 15.84 -11.97 -6.28
N GLU A 187 15.23 -11.42 -7.33
CA GLU A 187 15.87 -10.34 -8.08
C GLU A 187 15.95 -9.07 -7.22
N LEU A 188 16.88 -8.18 -7.52
CA LEU A 188 17.11 -6.98 -6.70
C LEU A 188 15.85 -6.10 -6.59
N TRP A 189 15.18 -5.87 -7.72
CA TRP A 189 13.92 -5.11 -7.75
C TRP A 189 12.84 -5.78 -6.89
N GLU A 190 12.66 -7.09 -7.02
CA GLU A 190 11.65 -7.82 -6.23
C GLU A 190 11.97 -7.76 -4.71
N ALA A 191 13.25 -7.83 -4.33
CA ALA A 191 13.66 -7.67 -2.93
C ALA A 191 13.36 -6.26 -2.39
N VAL A 192 13.64 -5.22 -3.19
CA VAL A 192 13.30 -3.83 -2.87
C VAL A 192 11.80 -3.66 -2.72
N GLU A 193 11.01 -4.12 -3.70
CA GLU A 193 9.55 -4.03 -3.72
C GLU A 193 8.94 -4.73 -2.49
N ARG A 194 9.35 -5.97 -2.22
CA ARG A 194 8.86 -6.72 -1.05
C ARG A 194 9.22 -6.03 0.26
N THR A 195 10.39 -5.42 0.35
CA THR A 195 10.79 -4.67 1.55
C THR A 195 9.98 -3.38 1.68
N ALA A 196 9.74 -2.66 0.58
CA ALA A 196 8.92 -1.45 0.55
C ALA A 196 7.46 -1.73 0.94
N ASN A 197 6.91 -2.88 0.52
CA ASN A 197 5.57 -3.32 0.88
C ASN A 197 5.40 -3.50 2.40
N LEU A 198 6.47 -3.82 3.15
CA LEU A 198 6.42 -3.87 4.62
C LEU A 198 6.13 -2.49 5.24
N PHE A 199 6.50 -1.41 4.55
CA PHE A 199 6.24 -0.02 4.92
C PHE A 199 4.99 0.54 4.24
N ARG A 200 4.13 -0.32 3.66
CA ARG A 200 2.89 0.07 2.96
C ARG A 200 3.15 0.98 1.75
N ILE A 201 4.31 0.79 1.11
CA ILE A 201 4.71 1.48 -0.12
C ILE A 201 4.67 0.44 -1.24
N TYR A 202 3.79 0.62 -2.21
CA TYR A 202 3.51 -0.36 -3.27
C TYR A 202 3.89 0.22 -4.64
N PRO A 203 5.19 0.19 -5.01
CA PRO A 203 5.70 0.80 -6.23
C PRO A 203 5.37 -0.04 -7.48
N ALA A 204 5.48 0.60 -8.65
CA ALA A 204 5.52 -0.11 -9.93
C ALA A 204 6.96 -0.23 -10.42
N PRO A 205 7.35 -1.36 -11.07
CA PRO A 205 8.66 -1.49 -11.70
C PRO A 205 8.91 -0.38 -12.73
N PRO A 206 10.18 -0.10 -13.04
CA PRO A 206 10.49 0.72 -14.20
C PRO A 206 9.79 0.11 -15.40
N ARG A 207 9.31 0.98 -16.30
CA ARG A 207 8.78 0.49 -17.56
C ARG A 207 9.92 -0.21 -18.26
N GLU A 208 9.65 -1.42 -18.74
CA GLU A 208 10.42 -1.94 -19.86
C GLU A 208 10.12 -0.93 -20.96
N GLU A 209 11.06 0.00 -21.19
CA GLU A 209 11.06 0.73 -22.45
C GLU A 209 10.98 -0.39 -23.49
N GLU A 210 9.88 -0.44 -24.24
CA GLU A 210 9.80 -1.28 -25.43
C GLU A 210 10.99 -0.79 -26.26
N GLU A 211 12.15 -1.43 -26.09
CA GLU A 211 13.34 -1.16 -26.87
C GLU A 211 12.81 -1.30 -28.28
N GLU A 212 12.65 -0.16 -28.96
CA GLU A 212 12.02 -0.09 -30.26
C GLU A 212 12.78 -1.08 -31.15
N GLU A 213 12.26 -2.30 -31.30
CA GLU A 213 12.78 -3.33 -32.21
C GLU A 213 12.55 -2.88 -33.68
N GLU A 214 12.43 -1.57 -33.94
CA GLU A 214 12.17 -0.97 -35.23
C GLU A 214 13.39 -1.00 -36.18
N GLU A 215 14.59 -1.38 -35.73
CA GLU A 215 15.79 -1.26 -36.58
C GLU A 215 16.31 -2.54 -37.27
N ASN A 216 15.66 -3.71 -37.20
CA ASN A 216 16.17 -4.90 -37.94
C ASN A 216 15.21 -5.69 -38.83
N GLU A 217 13.90 -5.45 -38.85
CA GLU A 217 13.04 -6.12 -39.84
C GLU A 217 13.09 -5.49 -41.25
N SER A 218 13.79 -4.36 -41.44
CA SER A 218 13.87 -3.68 -42.73
C SER A 218 14.94 -4.24 -43.70
N GLU A 219 15.80 -5.19 -43.28
CA GLU A 219 16.69 -5.92 -44.20
C GLU A 219 16.19 -7.31 -44.64
N GLU A 220 15.24 -7.94 -43.92
CA GLU A 220 14.79 -9.30 -44.27
C GLU A 220 13.54 -9.35 -45.19
N ILE A 221 12.84 -8.23 -45.40
CA ILE A 221 11.70 -8.13 -46.34
C ILE A 221 12.14 -7.57 -47.72
N LYS A 222 13.18 -8.17 -48.31
CA LYS A 222 13.46 -8.05 -49.76
C LYS A 222 13.47 -9.37 -50.52
N LEU A 223 13.21 -10.52 -49.88
CA LEU A 223 13.33 -11.82 -50.55
C LEU A 223 12.02 -12.58 -50.85
N HIS A 224 10.86 -12.18 -50.30
CA HIS A 224 9.63 -12.98 -50.43
C HIS A 224 8.36 -12.21 -50.86
N GLN A 225 8.46 -11.30 -51.83
CA GLN A 225 7.29 -10.84 -52.59
C GLN A 225 7.21 -11.56 -53.94
N SER A 226 6.74 -12.80 -53.88
CA SER A 226 6.29 -13.55 -55.05
C SER A 226 5.25 -14.59 -54.61
N SER A 227 4.03 -14.45 -55.15
CA SER A 227 2.98 -15.49 -55.25
C SER A 227 2.03 -15.72 -54.06
N SER A 228 0.84 -15.11 -54.11
CA SER A 228 -0.50 -15.77 -54.06
C SER A 228 -1.58 -14.74 -53.73
N ASP A 229 -2.35 -14.25 -54.69
CA ASP A 229 -3.61 -14.81 -55.23
C ASP A 229 -4.79 -14.90 -54.23
N ARG A 230 -5.65 -13.88 -54.36
CA ARG A 230 -7.13 -13.92 -54.36
C ARG A 230 -7.81 -15.14 -53.76
N MET A 231 -8.58 -14.91 -52.69
CA MET A 231 -9.92 -15.48 -52.57
C MET A 231 -10.92 -14.47 -52.01
N ASP A 232 -11.85 -14.08 -52.88
CA ASP A 232 -13.13 -13.43 -52.58
C ASP A 232 -13.97 -14.29 -51.64
N ARG A 233 -14.57 -13.68 -50.60
CA ARG A 233 -15.55 -14.34 -49.73
C ARG A 233 -16.83 -13.48 -49.63
N PRO A 234 -18.03 -14.08 -49.81
CA PRO A 234 -19.25 -13.32 -50.06
C PRO A 234 -19.95 -12.84 -48.78
N ALA A 235 -20.53 -11.64 -48.90
CA ALA A 235 -21.45 -11.05 -47.95
C ALA A 235 -22.78 -11.81 -47.92
N GLY A 236 -23.15 -12.32 -46.74
CA GLY A 236 -24.39 -13.07 -46.49
C GLY A 236 -25.16 -12.48 -45.31
N MET A 237 -26.27 -11.84 -45.64
CA MET A 237 -27.36 -11.29 -44.81
C MET A 237 -27.71 -12.08 -43.53
N MET A 238 -27.84 -11.36 -42.39
CA MET A 238 -28.88 -11.54 -41.35
C MET A 238 -29.23 -10.12 -40.84
N ALA A 239 -30.37 -9.55 -41.24
CA ALA A 239 -31.68 -9.64 -40.57
C ALA A 239 -31.83 -8.63 -39.42
N ARG A 240 -32.48 -7.51 -39.78
CA ARG A 240 -33.14 -6.49 -38.96
C ARG A 240 -33.62 -7.00 -37.59
N GLY A 241 -32.90 -6.66 -36.53
CA GLY A 241 -33.48 -6.40 -35.22
C GLY A 241 -33.46 -4.88 -35.03
N ASP A 242 -34.57 -4.30 -34.58
CA ASP A 242 -34.67 -2.88 -34.27
C ASP A 242 -33.50 -2.49 -33.37
N LEU A 243 -32.55 -1.73 -33.93
CA LEU A 243 -31.51 -1.03 -33.18
C LEU A 243 -32.25 -0.03 -32.31
N LEU A 244 -32.61 -0.47 -31.10
CA LEU A 244 -32.99 0.40 -30.01
C LEU A 244 -31.87 1.44 -29.92
N GLN A 245 -32.17 2.65 -30.34
CA GLN A 245 -31.26 3.77 -30.24
C GLN A 245 -30.83 3.85 -28.78
N ALA A 246 -29.54 3.59 -28.53
CA ALA A 246 -28.93 3.82 -27.23
C ALA A 246 -29.30 5.25 -26.83
N GLY A 247 -30.11 5.38 -25.79
CA GLY A 247 -30.57 6.69 -25.36
C GLY A 247 -29.45 7.41 -24.63
N SER A 248 -29.45 8.74 -24.67
CA SER A 248 -28.49 9.56 -23.94
C SER A 248 -28.80 9.55 -22.45
N CYS A 249 -27.78 9.40 -21.63
CA CYS A 249 -27.87 9.57 -20.18
C CYS A 249 -27.85 11.07 -19.80
N PRO A 250 -28.39 11.44 -18.62
CA PRO A 250 -28.24 12.79 -18.08
C PRO A 250 -26.77 13.17 -17.82
N ASP A 251 -26.45 14.46 -17.87
CA ASP A 251 -25.07 14.98 -17.73
C ASP A 251 -24.38 14.66 -16.40
N PHE A 252 -25.13 14.23 -15.37
CA PHE A 252 -24.57 13.82 -14.07
C PHE A 252 -24.14 12.34 -14.02
N ALA A 253 -24.43 11.55 -15.06
CA ALA A 253 -24.01 10.16 -15.17
C ALA A 253 -22.51 10.04 -15.45
N ALA A 254 -21.94 8.86 -15.19
CA ALA A 254 -20.55 8.54 -15.51
C ALA A 254 -20.27 8.55 -17.02
N LEU A 255 -21.26 8.17 -17.82
CA LEU A 255 -21.19 8.08 -19.28
C LEU A 255 -22.36 8.83 -19.91
N SER A 256 -22.14 9.40 -21.10
CA SER A 256 -23.17 10.14 -21.85
C SER A 256 -24.19 9.26 -22.55
N GLU A 257 -23.91 7.96 -22.70
CA GLU A 257 -24.75 6.98 -23.40
C GLU A 257 -25.16 5.88 -22.43
N ALA A 258 -26.42 5.45 -22.52
CA ALA A 258 -26.93 4.31 -21.77
C ALA A 258 -26.35 3.00 -22.33
N ASP A 259 -26.27 1.97 -21.49
CA ASP A 259 -25.81 0.65 -21.89
C ASP A 259 -26.82 -0.08 -22.82
N GLU A 260 -26.50 -1.32 -23.18
CA GLU A 260 -27.34 -2.14 -24.08
C GLU A 260 -28.74 -2.43 -23.50
N ASP A 261 -28.88 -2.38 -22.17
CA ASP A 261 -30.16 -2.55 -21.47
C ASP A 261 -30.93 -1.23 -21.31
N GLY A 262 -30.30 -0.10 -21.64
CA GLY A 262 -30.88 1.24 -21.51
C GLY A 262 -30.74 1.83 -20.11
N ASP A 263 -29.79 1.36 -19.31
CA ASP A 263 -29.44 1.87 -18.00
C ASP A 263 -28.23 2.82 -18.06
N CYS A 264 -28.23 3.81 -17.19
CA CYS A 264 -27.17 4.77 -16.96
C CYS A 264 -26.43 4.45 -15.66
N VAL A 265 -25.14 4.74 -15.59
CA VAL A 265 -24.29 4.47 -14.42
C VAL A 265 -23.91 5.77 -13.73
N CYS A 266 -23.96 5.80 -12.40
CA CYS A 266 -23.47 6.94 -11.62
C CYS A 266 -21.93 6.98 -11.55
N PRO A 267 -21.31 8.19 -11.45
CA PRO A 267 -19.86 8.32 -11.27
C PRO A 267 -19.33 7.58 -10.05
N GLU A 268 -18.03 7.27 -10.05
CA GLU A 268 -17.38 6.62 -8.90
C GLU A 268 -17.62 7.38 -7.59
N HIS A 269 -17.75 6.62 -6.50
CA HIS A 269 -18.05 7.14 -5.16
C HIS A 269 -19.34 7.94 -5.03
N THR A 270 -20.28 7.83 -5.97
CA THR A 270 -21.64 8.37 -5.82
C THR A 270 -22.67 7.25 -5.63
N THR A 271 -23.85 7.59 -5.14
CA THR A 271 -25.00 6.68 -5.03
C THR A 271 -26.16 7.31 -5.76
N CYS A 272 -26.95 6.54 -6.52
CA CYS A 272 -28.17 7.08 -7.11
C CYS A 272 -29.29 7.19 -6.06
N HIS A 273 -30.08 8.24 -6.18
CA HIS A 273 -31.22 8.54 -5.32
C HIS A 273 -32.43 8.87 -6.18
N ASP A 274 -33.57 8.24 -5.89
CA ASP A 274 -34.88 8.63 -6.43
C ASP A 274 -35.58 9.49 -5.37
N GLY A 275 -35.36 10.80 -5.43
CA GLY A 275 -35.78 11.73 -4.37
C GLY A 275 -35.16 11.38 -3.00
N PRO A 276 -35.95 11.09 -1.95
CA PRO A 276 -35.42 10.76 -0.62
C PRO A 276 -34.97 9.30 -0.48
N THR A 277 -35.28 8.44 -1.46
CA THR A 277 -34.97 7.01 -1.38
C THR A 277 -33.63 6.69 -2.01
N VAL A 278 -32.81 5.91 -1.30
CA VAL A 278 -31.53 5.42 -1.81
C VAL A 278 -31.78 4.34 -2.85
N GLY A 279 -31.28 4.56 -4.06
CA GLY A 279 -31.39 3.68 -5.21
C GLY A 279 -32.48 4.10 -6.20
N CYS A 280 -32.25 3.73 -7.46
CA CYS A 280 -33.06 4.08 -8.61
C CYS A 280 -33.54 2.84 -9.36
N PRO A 281 -34.73 2.87 -9.97
CA PRO A 281 -35.20 1.77 -10.81
C PRO A 281 -34.32 1.66 -12.07
N THR A 282 -33.90 0.44 -12.39
CA THR A 282 -33.26 0.08 -13.66
C THR A 282 -34.29 -0.41 -14.67
N LYS A 283 -33.91 -0.67 -15.93
CA LYS A 283 -34.83 -1.17 -16.97
C LYS A 283 -35.51 -2.48 -16.59
N SER A 284 -34.82 -3.29 -15.79
CA SER A 284 -35.34 -4.54 -15.24
C SER A 284 -36.44 -4.36 -14.17
N GLY A 285 -36.67 -3.13 -13.71
CA GLY A 285 -37.59 -2.77 -12.62
C GLY A 285 -37.02 -3.00 -11.21
N ARG A 286 -35.73 -3.30 -11.08
CA ARG A 286 -35.04 -3.44 -9.78
C ARG A 286 -34.41 -2.12 -9.37
N ALA A 287 -34.41 -1.83 -8.07
CA ALA A 287 -33.66 -0.70 -7.54
C ALA A 287 -32.15 -1.04 -7.47
N SER A 288 -31.31 -0.24 -8.10
CA SER A 288 -29.85 -0.30 -7.98
C SER A 288 -29.35 0.94 -7.24
N LYS A 289 -28.17 0.86 -6.62
CA LYS A 289 -27.50 2.01 -5.96
C LYS A 289 -26.54 2.76 -6.87
N ILE A 290 -26.24 2.20 -8.04
CA ILE A 290 -25.20 2.69 -8.95
C ILE A 290 -25.70 2.79 -10.40
N MET A 291 -26.85 2.20 -10.71
CA MET A 291 -27.46 2.20 -12.04
C MET A 291 -28.89 2.75 -11.97
N PHE A 292 -29.38 3.33 -13.06
CA PHE A 292 -30.74 3.85 -13.17
C PHE A 292 -31.23 3.83 -14.63
N ASP A 293 -32.51 3.61 -14.87
CA ASP A 293 -33.11 3.68 -16.21
C ASP A 293 -32.91 5.09 -16.77
N LYS A 294 -32.41 5.20 -18.01
CA LYS A 294 -32.20 6.49 -18.69
C LYS A 294 -33.47 7.34 -18.79
N ASP A 295 -34.64 6.71 -18.75
CA ASP A 295 -35.95 7.36 -18.81
C ASP A 295 -36.45 7.80 -17.41
N CYS A 296 -35.66 7.59 -16.35
CA CYS A 296 -36.01 7.97 -14.97
C CYS A 296 -35.60 9.42 -14.66
N GLU A 297 -36.57 10.33 -14.74
CA GLU A 297 -36.35 11.78 -14.56
C GLU A 297 -36.07 12.22 -13.10
N THR A 298 -36.40 11.39 -12.11
CA THR A 298 -36.28 11.73 -10.68
C THR A 298 -34.97 11.26 -10.05
N CYS A 299 -34.21 10.45 -10.79
CA CYS A 299 -32.95 9.91 -10.32
C CYS A 299 -31.82 10.94 -10.39
N THR A 300 -31.04 11.02 -9.32
CA THR A 300 -29.83 11.85 -9.22
C THR A 300 -28.67 11.03 -8.67
N CYS A 301 -27.44 11.32 -9.10
CA CYS A 301 -26.24 10.74 -8.47
C CYS A 301 -25.71 11.73 -7.44
N GLU A 302 -25.73 11.33 -6.17
CA GLU A 302 -25.23 12.14 -5.07
C GLU A 302 -23.94 11.51 -4.53
N THR A 303 -22.89 12.31 -4.38
CA THR A 303 -21.76 11.90 -3.54
C THR A 303 -22.34 11.73 -2.14
N PRO A 304 -22.20 10.55 -1.51
CA PRO A 304 -22.62 10.40 -0.12
C PRO A 304 -21.92 11.53 0.61
N GLN A 305 -22.71 12.41 1.22
CA GLN A 305 -22.16 13.29 2.22
C GLN A 305 -21.56 12.33 3.23
N LEU A 306 -20.24 12.17 3.18
CA LEU A 306 -19.46 11.77 4.33
C LEU A 306 -19.93 12.79 5.35
N GLU A 307 -20.94 12.42 6.13
CA GLU A 307 -21.31 13.19 7.30
C GLU A 307 -20.01 13.21 8.06
N GLU A 308 -19.30 14.35 7.94
CA GLU A 308 -18.09 14.59 8.71
C GLU A 308 -18.52 14.24 10.12
N PRO A 309 -17.98 13.16 10.71
CA PRO A 309 -18.55 12.54 11.89
C PRO A 309 -18.71 13.66 12.88
N ALA A 310 -19.97 14.04 13.16
CA ALA A 310 -20.32 15.37 13.65
C ALA A 310 -19.28 15.81 14.67
N SER A 311 -18.36 16.66 14.23
CA SER A 311 -17.12 16.99 14.93
C SER A 311 -17.46 17.99 16.03
N LYS A 312 -18.21 17.47 17.00
CA LYS A 312 -18.23 17.94 18.37
C LYS A 312 -17.12 17.25 19.18
N GLU A 313 -16.12 16.70 18.51
CA GLU A 313 -14.78 16.66 19.06
C GLU A 313 -14.34 18.10 19.26
N SER A 314 -14.49 18.59 20.48
CA SER A 314 -13.65 19.67 20.99
C SER A 314 -12.23 19.38 20.49
N SER A 315 -11.66 20.29 19.71
CA SER A 315 -10.27 20.19 19.25
C SER A 315 -9.37 20.12 20.47
N LEU A 316 -9.14 18.90 20.96
CA LEU A 316 -8.26 18.66 22.08
C LEU A 316 -6.86 18.89 21.50
N GLU A 317 -6.30 20.05 21.79
CA GLU A 317 -4.90 20.33 21.50
C GLU A 317 -4.07 19.83 22.68
N CYS A 318 -2.95 19.17 22.36
CA CYS A 318 -1.95 18.86 23.35
C CYS A 318 -1.39 20.15 23.97
N PRO A 319 -1.04 20.13 25.27
CA PRO A 319 -0.50 21.31 25.93
C PRO A 319 0.81 21.73 25.25
N SER A 320 1.13 23.02 25.32
CA SER A 320 2.32 23.60 24.67
C SER A 320 3.66 23.00 25.10
N SER A 321 3.66 22.18 26.15
CA SER A 321 4.84 21.44 26.62
C SER A 321 5.13 20.19 25.79
N ALA A 322 4.11 19.61 25.14
CA ALA A 322 4.22 18.44 24.27
C ALA A 322 5.14 18.71 23.06
N ALA A 323 5.78 17.65 22.57
CA ALA A 323 6.62 17.72 21.38
C ALA A 323 5.77 18.00 20.13
N ILE A 324 4.53 17.51 20.10
CA ILE A 324 3.57 17.69 19.02
C ILE A 324 2.27 18.22 19.64
N ARG A 325 1.70 19.29 19.06
CA ARG A 325 0.48 19.95 19.57
C ARG A 325 -0.82 19.25 19.18
N ARG A 326 -0.78 18.43 18.14
CA ARG A 326 -1.91 17.62 17.71
C ARG A 326 -1.77 16.25 18.40
N PRO A 327 -2.82 15.76 19.07
CA PRO A 327 -2.82 14.40 19.59
C PRO A 327 -2.67 13.40 18.44
N ASP A 328 -2.15 12.22 18.75
CA ASP A 328 -2.15 11.09 17.81
C ASP A 328 -3.58 10.55 17.59
N PRO A 329 -3.80 9.58 16.68
CA PRO A 329 -5.12 9.01 16.41
C PRO A 329 -5.80 8.35 17.62
N ASP A 330 -5.04 7.97 18.65
CA ASP A 330 -5.57 7.43 19.90
C ASP A 330 -6.01 8.55 20.88
N GLY A 331 -5.72 9.80 20.52
CA GLY A 331 -6.02 10.99 21.31
C GLY A 331 -4.96 11.27 22.38
N ASP A 332 -3.74 10.74 22.24
CA ASP A 332 -2.63 10.92 23.18
C ASP A 332 -1.62 11.96 22.69
N CYS A 333 -0.95 12.59 23.65
CA CYS A 333 0.06 13.63 23.47
C CYS A 333 1.46 13.08 23.75
N PHE A 334 2.40 13.34 22.84
CA PHE A 334 3.77 12.82 22.95
C PHE A 334 4.78 13.83 23.52
N CYS A 335 5.58 13.37 24.50
CA CYS A 335 6.55 14.20 25.23
C CYS A 335 7.94 14.20 24.56
N GLY A 336 8.19 13.37 23.54
CA GLY A 336 9.48 13.33 22.85
C GLY A 336 10.64 12.94 23.77
N ARG A 337 11.69 13.78 23.81
CA ARG A 337 12.82 13.59 24.73
C ARG A 337 12.49 13.94 26.19
N LYS A 338 11.43 14.70 26.43
CA LYS A 338 10.96 15.09 27.77
C LYS A 338 10.29 13.92 28.50
N LEU A 339 10.13 14.06 29.81
CA LEU A 339 9.34 13.16 30.63
C LEU A 339 7.97 13.76 30.89
N CYS A 340 6.96 12.91 30.94
CA CYS A 340 5.64 13.34 31.33
C CYS A 340 5.45 13.30 32.85
N MET A 341 4.85 14.37 33.38
CA MET A 341 4.62 14.61 34.80
C MET A 341 3.15 14.92 35.03
N GLN A 342 2.55 14.26 36.01
CA GLN A 342 1.22 14.55 36.51
C GLN A 342 1.34 15.16 37.90
N GLY A 343 1.17 16.49 38.00
CA GLY A 343 1.48 17.22 39.23
C GLY A 343 2.97 17.22 39.57
N GLU A 344 3.36 16.54 40.64
CA GLU A 344 4.75 16.32 41.09
C GLU A 344 5.24 14.89 40.86
N GLU A 345 4.37 14.00 40.38
CA GLU A 345 4.72 12.60 40.14
C GLU A 345 5.17 12.39 38.69
N GLN A 346 6.19 11.54 38.52
CA GLN A 346 6.64 11.12 37.21
C GLN A 346 5.66 10.10 36.60
N GLY A 347 5.34 10.31 35.33
CA GLY A 347 4.38 9.54 34.58
C GLY A 347 2.96 10.10 34.68
N CYS A 348 2.25 10.02 33.56
CA CYS A 348 0.86 10.41 33.43
C CYS A 348 -0.03 9.18 33.40
N THR A 349 -1.16 9.23 34.11
CA THR A 349 -2.11 8.11 34.14
C THR A 349 -2.80 7.99 32.78
N SER A 350 -2.44 6.95 32.03
CA SER A 350 -3.20 6.46 30.87
C SER A 350 -4.20 5.38 31.36
N ARG A 351 -5.13 4.95 30.49
CA ARG A 351 -6.31 4.12 30.82
C ARG A 351 -6.03 2.88 31.70
N LEU A 352 -4.79 2.37 31.71
CA LEU A 352 -4.41 1.16 32.45
C LEU A 352 -3.07 1.25 33.21
N SER A 353 -2.27 2.29 33.00
CA SER A 353 -0.92 2.41 33.59
C SER A 353 -0.40 3.84 33.53
N LYS A 354 0.68 4.13 34.28
CA LYS A 354 1.44 5.37 34.09
C LYS A 354 2.35 5.25 32.88
N ASP A 355 2.21 6.17 31.94
CA ASP A 355 3.12 6.32 30.80
C ASP A 355 4.02 7.54 31.01
N PHE A 356 5.30 7.40 30.69
CA PHE A 356 6.32 8.43 30.90
C PHE A 356 6.55 9.33 29.67
N LYS A 357 5.88 9.02 28.56
CA LYS A 357 6.08 9.59 27.22
C LYS A 357 4.79 9.95 26.50
N HIS A 358 3.65 9.38 26.88
CA HIS A 358 2.34 9.68 26.32
C HIS A 358 1.34 10.02 27.42
N PHE A 359 0.35 10.85 27.11
CA PHE A 359 -0.78 11.12 28.00
C PHE A 359 -2.00 11.56 27.18
N PRO A 360 -3.23 11.24 27.61
CA PRO A 360 -4.43 11.65 26.88
C PRO A 360 -4.50 13.16 26.72
N ALA A 361 -4.88 13.66 25.56
CA ALA A 361 -5.08 15.09 25.30
C ALA A 361 -6.18 15.70 26.19
N SER A 362 -7.09 14.86 26.70
CA SER A 362 -8.08 15.24 27.70
C SER A 362 -7.50 15.41 29.13
N CYS A 363 -6.23 15.05 29.35
CA CYS A 363 -5.59 15.09 30.66
C CYS A 363 -4.99 16.47 30.94
N SER A 364 -5.73 17.32 31.67
CA SER A 364 -5.38 18.73 31.87
C SER A 364 -4.23 19.00 32.84
N ASP A 365 -3.86 18.02 33.67
CA ASP A 365 -2.80 18.13 34.69
C ASP A 365 -1.47 17.48 34.28
N CYS A 366 -1.43 16.90 33.08
CA CYS A 366 -0.24 16.31 32.48
C CYS A 366 0.57 17.33 31.67
N ARG A 367 1.89 17.32 31.86
CA ARG A 367 2.82 18.18 31.11
C ARG A 367 4.15 17.50 30.85
N CYS A 368 4.83 17.93 29.80
CA CYS A 368 6.17 17.46 29.48
C CYS A 368 7.22 18.36 30.13
N VAL A 369 8.16 17.77 30.87
CA VAL A 369 9.28 18.49 31.49
C VAL A 369 10.60 17.88 31.06
N ASP A 370 11.66 18.68 31.03
CA ASP A 370 13.00 18.16 30.77
C ASP A 370 13.41 17.19 31.88
N ALA A 371 14.06 16.09 31.51
CA ALA A 371 14.57 15.13 32.49
C ALA A 371 15.70 15.79 33.29
N THR A 372 15.44 16.04 34.57
CA THR A 372 16.41 16.61 35.53
C THR A 372 17.45 15.61 35.98
#